data_AF-A0A0P0DMV2-F1
#
_entry.id   AF-A0A0P0DMV2-F1
#
_cell.length_a   1.000
_cell.length_b   1.000
_cell.length_c   1.000
_cell.angle_alpha   90.00
_cell.angle_beta   90.00
_cell.angle_gamma   90.00
#
_symmetry.space_group_name_H-M   'P 1'
#
loop_
_entity.id
_entity.type
_entity.pdbx_description
1 polymer ?
#
loop_
_entity_poly.entity_id
_entity_poly.type
_entity_poly.pdbx_seq_one_letter_code
_entity_poly.pdbx_strand_id
1 'polypeptide(L)'
;MARQSRQTFGSSQVTFFDVEALRGGIVAWGDRVADQVFDEAEEIVKDAAVEAVARVHAADTKTGRERAAKGKGLPGRHETGLMAEQIREYEITRSKREFVGRWGWLRVKRDYFDCQEHGTRHLAGMGALWGSYVHAQDRLWAALSRGRRR
;
A
#
# COMPACT_ATOMS: atom_id res chain seq x y z
N MET A 1 24.48 1.08 22.12
CA MET A 1 25.39 0.84 23.27
C MET A 1 25.53 2.16 24.01
N ALA A 2 25.01 2.26 25.24
CA ALA A 2 25.18 3.47 26.05
C ALA A 2 26.64 3.57 26.51
N ARG A 3 27.25 4.75 26.36
CA ARG A 3 28.64 5.00 26.72
C ARG A 3 28.68 5.33 28.22
N GLN A 4 29.26 4.44 29.04
CA GLN A 4 29.46 4.72 30.46
C GLN A 4 30.73 5.55 30.64
N SER A 5 30.60 6.79 31.11
CA SER A 5 31.74 7.58 31.58
C SER A 5 31.84 7.45 33.10
N ARG A 6 32.95 6.91 33.60
CA ARG A 6 33.28 6.91 35.03
C ARG A 6 34.09 8.16 35.35
N GLN A 7 33.61 8.99 36.26
CA GLN A 7 34.40 10.02 36.92
C GLN A 7 34.48 9.70 38.41
N THR A 8 35.69 9.68 38.95
CA THR A 8 35.95 9.39 40.36
C THR A 8 36.05 10.69 41.17
N PHE A 9 35.17 10.85 42.15
CA PHE A 9 35.26 11.87 43.20
C PHE A 9 35.38 11.16 44.56
N GLY A 10 36.61 10.96 45.06
CA GLY A 10 36.86 10.24 46.31
C GLY A 10 36.57 8.73 46.26
N SER A 11 36.28 8.09 47.41
CA SER A 11 35.99 6.65 47.54
C SER A 11 34.60 6.23 47.03
N SER A 12 33.81 7.18 46.50
CA SER A 12 32.47 6.94 45.99
C SER A 12 32.47 6.93 44.46
N GLN A 13 32.12 5.79 43.86
CA GLN A 13 31.87 5.73 42.42
C GLN A 13 30.49 6.31 42.12
N VAL A 14 30.44 7.46 41.46
CA VAL A 14 29.19 8.01 40.91
C VAL A 14 29.07 7.54 39.46
N THR A 15 28.01 6.80 39.17
CA THR A 15 27.68 6.36 37.80
C THR A 15 26.78 7.42 37.17
N PHE A 16 27.25 8.06 36.10
CA PHE A 16 26.44 8.98 35.31
C PHE A 16 25.79 8.24 34.15
N PHE A 17 24.51 8.49 33.94
CA PHE A 17 23.79 8.03 32.76
C PHE A 17 23.76 9.16 31.73
N ASP A 18 24.22 8.86 30.52
CA ASP A 18 24.17 9.80 29.40
C ASP A 18 22.73 9.84 28.84
N VAL A 19 21.96 10.81 29.34
CA VAL A 19 20.56 11.04 28.95
C VAL A 19 20.44 11.38 27.47
N GLU A 20 21.42 12.09 26.89
CA GLU A 20 21.43 12.44 25.47
C GLU A 20 21.70 11.20 24.61
N ALA A 21 22.61 10.31 25.01
CA ALA A 21 22.80 9.04 24.32
C ALA A 21 21.55 8.16 24.37
N LEU A 22 20.85 8.12 25.52
CA LEU A 22 19.57 7.40 25.63
C LEU A 22 18.52 8.00 24.69
N ARG A 23 18.37 9.33 24.69
CA ARG A 23 17.44 10.05 23.82
C ARG A 23 17.74 9.80 22.34
N GLY A 24 19.00 9.89 21.93
CA GLY A 24 19.45 9.59 20.57
C GLY A 24 19.14 8.14 20.18
N GLY A 25 19.33 7.19 21.10
CA GLY A 25 18.98 5.79 20.90
C GLY A 25 17.47 5.56 20.69
N ILE A 26 16.62 6.24 21.46
CA ILE A 26 15.15 6.17 21.33
C ILE A 26 14.72 6.72 19.96
N VAL A 27 15.24 7.87 19.54
CA VAL A 27 14.93 8.47 18.24
C VAL A 27 15.37 7.54 17.10
N ALA A 28 16.61 7.06 17.12
CA ALA A 28 17.14 6.16 16.09
C ALA A 28 16.42 4.80 16.05
N TRP A 29 15.87 4.34 17.18
CA TRP A 29 14.99 3.17 17.18
C TRP A 29 13.63 3.48 16.56
N GLY A 30 13.02 4.61 16.91
CA GLY A 30 11.76 5.06 16.32
C GLY A 30 11.84 5.22 14.80
N ASP A 31 12.91 5.85 14.30
CA ASP A 31 13.15 6.02 12.86
C ASP A 31 13.27 4.68 12.13
N ARG A 32 14.01 3.71 12.71
CA ARG A 32 14.12 2.36 12.14
C ARG A 32 12.79 1.61 12.09
N VAL A 33 11.97 1.74 13.13
CA VAL A 33 10.63 1.14 13.14
C VAL A 33 9.74 1.78 12.09
N ALA A 34 9.78 3.12 11.95
CA ALA A 34 9.03 3.84 10.93
C ALA A 34 9.45 3.40 9.51
N ASP A 35 10.76 3.27 9.26
CA ASP A 35 11.27 2.82 7.97
C ASP A 35 10.80 1.40 7.63
N GLN A 36 10.85 0.47 8.58
CA GLN A 36 10.35 -0.90 8.39
C GLN A 36 8.86 -0.93 8.06
N VAL A 37 8.05 -0.10 8.75
CA VAL A 37 6.61 -0.01 8.50
C VAL A 37 6.34 0.59 7.11
N PHE A 38 7.11 1.60 6.69
CA PHE A 38 6.96 2.19 5.36
C PHE A 38 7.36 1.23 4.24
N ASP A 39 8.42 0.44 4.42
CA ASP A 39 8.82 -0.57 3.44
C ASP A 39 7.74 -1.66 3.31
N GLU A 40 7.15 -2.12 4.42
CA GLU A 40 6.02 -3.09 4.39
C GLU A 40 4.77 -2.48 3.74
N ALA A 41 4.47 -1.20 4.01
CA ALA A 41 3.34 -0.50 3.39
C ALA A 41 3.52 -0.32 1.87
N GLU A 42 4.74 -0.06 1.41
CA GLU A 42 5.09 0.00 -0.01
C GLU A 42 4.80 -1.33 -0.73
N GLU A 43 5.23 -2.45 -0.16
CA GLU A 43 4.95 -3.76 -0.74
C GLU A 43 3.45 -4.09 -0.76
N ILE A 44 2.71 -3.69 0.27
CA ILE A 44 1.24 -3.83 0.29
C ILE A 44 0.58 -3.05 -0.85
N VAL A 45 1.03 -1.82 -1.12
CA VAL A 45 0.49 -0.99 -2.22
C VAL A 45 0.78 -1.63 -3.59
N LYS A 46 2.00 -2.14 -3.79
CA LYS A 46 2.39 -2.85 -5.02
C LYS A 46 1.51 -4.08 -5.25
N ASP A 47 1.34 -4.90 -4.22
CA ASP A 47 0.49 -6.09 -4.27
C ASP A 47 -0.97 -5.74 -4.56
N ALA A 48 -1.48 -4.68 -3.94
CA ALA A 48 -2.86 -4.22 -4.13
C ALA A 48 -3.11 -3.72 -5.56
N ALA A 49 -2.13 -3.06 -6.17
CA ALA A 49 -2.18 -2.65 -7.58
C ALA A 49 -2.23 -3.88 -8.50
N VAL A 50 -1.38 -4.89 -8.27
CA VAL A 50 -1.40 -6.16 -9.02
C VAL A 50 -2.73 -6.89 -8.86
N GLU A 51 -3.24 -6.96 -7.64
CA GLU A 51 -4.52 -7.59 -7.33
C GLU A 51 -5.69 -6.85 -7.99
N ALA A 52 -5.67 -5.51 -8.01
CA ALA A 52 -6.67 -4.71 -8.69
C ALA A 52 -6.76 -5.05 -10.19
N VAL A 53 -5.61 -5.21 -10.84
CA VAL A 53 -5.53 -5.64 -12.25
C VAL A 53 -6.18 -7.01 -12.43
N ALA A 54 -5.83 -7.98 -11.58
CA ALA A 54 -6.40 -9.33 -11.65
C ALA A 54 -7.92 -9.32 -11.45
N ARG A 55 -8.42 -8.55 -10.47
CA ARG A 55 -9.85 -8.41 -10.18
C ARG A 55 -10.60 -7.71 -11.30
N VAL A 56 -10.02 -6.70 -11.94
CA VAL A 56 -10.62 -6.03 -13.10
C VAL A 56 -10.66 -6.93 -14.33
N HIS A 57 -9.65 -7.76 -14.55
CA HIS A 57 -9.71 -8.79 -15.59
C HIS A 57 -10.80 -9.83 -15.31
N ALA A 58 -10.94 -10.26 -14.05
CA ALA A 58 -11.96 -11.23 -13.65
C ALA A 58 -13.40 -10.64 -13.60
N ALA A 59 -13.53 -9.31 -13.61
CA ALA A 59 -14.81 -8.62 -13.59
C ALA A 59 -15.57 -8.87 -14.91
N ASP A 60 -16.51 -9.80 -14.85
CA ASP A 60 -17.35 -10.17 -15.98
C ASP A 60 -18.27 -9.01 -16.40
N THR A 61 -18.37 -8.77 -17.70
CA THR A 61 -19.16 -7.65 -18.26
C THR A 61 -20.13 -8.15 -19.31
N LYS A 62 -21.24 -7.43 -19.52
CA LYS A 62 -22.21 -7.80 -20.57
C LYS A 62 -21.53 -7.90 -21.94
N THR A 63 -20.75 -6.90 -22.33
CA THR A 63 -20.01 -6.88 -23.60
C THR A 63 -18.97 -7.99 -23.67
N GLY A 64 -18.28 -8.29 -22.57
CA GLY A 64 -17.34 -9.40 -22.49
C GLY A 64 -18.02 -10.77 -22.66
N ARG A 65 -19.16 -11.01 -22.01
CA ARG A 65 -19.99 -12.20 -22.23
C ARG A 65 -20.44 -12.32 -23.68
N GLU A 66 -20.87 -11.22 -24.30
CA GLU A 66 -21.28 -11.20 -25.71
C GLU A 66 -20.12 -11.49 -26.67
N ARG A 67 -18.89 -11.05 -26.36
CA ARG A 67 -17.68 -11.42 -27.11
C ARG A 67 -17.31 -12.89 -26.94
N ALA A 68 -17.35 -13.40 -25.71
CA ALA A 68 -17.09 -14.79 -25.41
C ALA A 68 -18.09 -15.72 -26.11
N ALA A 69 -19.38 -15.38 -26.08
CA ALA A 69 -20.44 -16.10 -26.79
C ALA A 69 -20.24 -16.12 -28.32
N LYS A 70 -19.56 -15.12 -28.87
CA LYS A 70 -19.19 -15.05 -30.30
C LYS A 70 -17.84 -15.71 -30.62
N GLY A 71 -17.17 -16.32 -29.63
CA GLY A 71 -15.83 -16.92 -29.79
C GLY A 71 -14.71 -15.91 -30.04
N LYS A 72 -14.92 -14.63 -29.72
CA LYS A 72 -14.01 -13.51 -30.05
C LYS A 72 -13.16 -13.02 -28.88
N GLY A 73 -13.12 -13.74 -27.75
CA GLY A 73 -12.29 -13.38 -26.60
C GLY A 73 -12.80 -13.89 -25.26
N LEU A 74 -12.20 -13.40 -24.18
CA LEU A 74 -12.53 -13.74 -22.80
C LEU A 74 -13.70 -12.88 -22.26
N PRO A 75 -14.50 -13.40 -21.32
CA PRO A 75 -15.68 -12.72 -20.76
C PRO A 75 -15.36 -11.46 -19.91
N GLY A 76 -14.10 -11.30 -19.49
CA GLY A 76 -13.63 -10.13 -18.75
C GLY A 76 -13.37 -8.88 -19.59
N ARG A 77 -12.83 -7.85 -18.95
CA ARG A 77 -12.42 -6.57 -19.58
C ARG A 77 -11.11 -6.68 -20.33
N HIS A 78 -11.08 -7.54 -21.36
CA HIS A 78 -9.89 -7.82 -22.17
C HIS A 78 -9.85 -7.09 -23.51
N GLU A 79 -10.83 -6.22 -23.82
CA GLU A 79 -11.07 -5.76 -25.20
C GLU A 79 -9.97 -4.86 -25.78
N THR A 80 -9.18 -4.18 -24.94
CA THR A 80 -8.08 -3.29 -25.39
C THR A 80 -6.88 -3.24 -24.45
N GLY A 81 -6.85 -3.97 -23.34
CA GLY A 81 -5.75 -3.90 -22.35
C GLY A 81 -5.76 -2.61 -21.51
N LEU A 82 -6.12 -1.46 -22.09
CA LEU A 82 -6.02 -0.12 -21.50
C LEU A 82 -6.62 -0.01 -20.09
N MET A 83 -7.81 -0.56 -19.83
CA MET A 83 -8.42 -0.46 -18.49
C MET A 83 -7.59 -1.15 -17.41
N ALA A 84 -7.08 -2.35 -17.67
CA ALA A 84 -6.31 -3.11 -16.69
C ALA A 84 -4.85 -2.66 -16.67
N GLU A 85 -4.29 -2.32 -17.83
CA GLU A 85 -2.94 -1.80 -17.99
C GLU A 85 -2.75 -0.46 -17.28
N GLN A 86 -3.76 0.43 -17.31
CA GLN A 86 -3.71 1.73 -16.64
C GLN A 86 -3.82 1.64 -15.11
N ILE A 87 -4.20 0.49 -14.54
CA ILE A 87 -4.22 0.26 -13.08
C ILE A 87 -2.83 -0.14 -12.56
N ARG A 88 -1.93 -0.60 -13.45
CA ARG A 88 -0.56 -0.97 -13.07
C ARG A 88 0.25 0.22 -12.55
N GLU A 89 -0.22 1.43 -12.83
CA GLU A 89 0.34 2.65 -12.26
C GLU A 89 -0.09 2.78 -10.80
N TYR A 90 0.91 2.76 -9.91
CA TYR A 90 0.77 3.14 -8.52
C TYR A 90 1.71 4.30 -8.22
N GLU A 91 1.30 5.17 -7.29
CA GLU A 91 2.08 6.30 -6.81
C GLU A 91 2.30 6.14 -5.32
N ILE A 92 3.57 6.28 -4.91
CA ILE A 92 3.97 6.26 -3.51
C ILE A 92 4.61 7.58 -3.18
N THR A 93 4.06 8.26 -2.18
CA THR A 93 4.66 9.46 -1.58
C THR A 93 5.07 9.12 -0.16
N ARG A 94 6.36 9.28 0.14
CA ARG A 94 6.95 9.03 1.46
C ARG A 94 7.59 10.30 2.01
N SER A 95 7.26 10.63 3.25
CA SER A 95 7.94 11.63 4.07
C SER A 95 8.32 11.03 5.42
N LYS A 96 9.01 11.78 6.28
CA LYS A 96 9.34 11.32 7.63
C LYS A 96 8.12 10.99 8.51
N ARG A 97 6.94 11.52 8.17
CA ARG A 97 5.73 11.42 9.00
C ARG A 97 4.52 10.84 8.27
N GLU A 98 4.62 10.66 6.97
CA GLU A 98 3.48 10.33 6.13
C GLU A 98 3.90 9.36 5.04
N PHE A 99 3.04 8.38 4.81
CA PHE A 99 3.12 7.45 3.70
C PHE A 99 1.76 7.46 3.00
N VAL A 100 1.76 7.76 1.70
CA VAL A 100 0.57 7.76 0.86
C VAL A 100 0.81 6.84 -0.32
N GLY A 101 0.07 5.74 -0.38
CA GLY A 101 -0.02 4.87 -1.55
C GLY A 101 -1.31 5.13 -2.32
N ARG A 102 -1.21 5.27 -3.64
CA ARG A 102 -2.35 5.40 -4.56
C ARG A 102 -2.20 4.38 -5.67
N TRP A 103 -3.29 3.77 -6.10
CA TRP A 103 -3.33 2.85 -7.24
C TRP A 103 -4.73 2.88 -7.88
N GLY A 104 -4.83 2.43 -9.12
CA GLY A 104 -6.05 2.52 -9.92
C GLY A 104 -5.84 3.41 -11.13
N TRP A 105 -6.92 4.02 -11.63
CA TRP A 105 -6.88 4.88 -12.82
C TRP A 105 -6.42 6.31 -12.50
N LEU A 106 -5.14 6.48 -12.16
CA LEU A 106 -4.62 7.75 -11.63
C LEU A 106 -4.51 8.87 -12.67
N ARG A 107 -4.31 8.54 -13.96
CA ARG A 107 -4.01 9.51 -15.03
C ARG A 107 -5.05 9.61 -16.14
N VAL A 108 -6.22 9.02 -15.95
CA VAL A 108 -7.19 8.84 -17.04
C VAL A 108 -8.31 9.86 -16.96
N LYS A 109 -8.80 10.29 -18.12
CA LYS A 109 -10.01 11.11 -18.22
C LYS A 109 -11.19 10.33 -17.63
N ARG A 110 -11.73 10.85 -16.53
CA ARG A 110 -12.89 10.34 -15.78
C ARG A 110 -14.01 9.81 -16.68
N ASP A 111 -14.25 10.54 -17.77
CA ASP A 111 -15.30 10.29 -18.75
C ASP A 111 -15.16 8.94 -19.49
N TYR A 112 -13.96 8.39 -19.68
CA TYR A 112 -13.79 7.12 -20.42
C TYR A 112 -14.35 5.92 -19.65
N PHE A 113 -14.09 5.88 -18.34
CA PHE A 113 -14.62 4.84 -17.45
C PHE A 113 -16.08 5.06 -17.15
N ASP A 114 -16.48 6.32 -16.89
CA ASP A 114 -17.89 6.65 -16.70
C ASP A 114 -18.75 6.28 -17.93
N CYS A 115 -18.23 6.43 -19.16
CA CYS A 115 -18.91 6.01 -20.40
C CYS A 115 -18.97 4.48 -20.58
N GLN A 116 -17.94 3.74 -20.17
CA GLN A 116 -17.92 2.27 -20.23
C GLN A 116 -18.78 1.62 -19.12
N GLU A 117 -19.01 2.36 -18.04
CA GLU A 117 -19.88 2.00 -16.93
C GLU A 117 -21.31 2.56 -17.08
N HIS A 118 -21.55 3.52 -18.00
CA HIS A 118 -22.88 4.03 -18.29
C HIS A 118 -23.74 2.95 -18.94
N GLY A 119 -24.70 2.42 -18.16
CA GLY A 119 -25.61 1.36 -18.58
C GLY A 119 -25.54 0.09 -17.72
N THR A 120 -24.62 0.00 -16.76
CA THR A 120 -24.54 -1.12 -15.81
C THR A 120 -24.98 -0.68 -14.41
N ARG A 121 -25.94 -1.40 -13.81
CA ARG A 121 -26.38 -1.20 -12.41
C ARG A 121 -25.29 -1.55 -11.38
N HIS A 122 -24.19 -2.15 -11.84
CA HIS A 122 -23.05 -2.61 -11.04
C HIS A 122 -21.73 -2.20 -11.69
N LEU A 123 -20.98 -1.34 -11.01
CA LEU A 123 -19.66 -0.87 -11.39
C LEU A 123 -18.61 -1.92 -11.01
N ALA A 124 -18.58 -3.07 -11.71
CA ALA A 124 -17.74 -4.20 -11.34
C ALA A 124 -16.23 -3.83 -11.28
N GLY A 125 -15.79 -2.88 -12.12
CA GLY A 125 -14.42 -2.34 -12.06
C GLY A 125 -14.14 -1.51 -10.80
N MET A 126 -15.08 -0.68 -10.37
CA MET A 126 -14.96 0.08 -9.11
C MET A 126 -15.04 -0.85 -7.89
N GLY A 127 -15.88 -1.89 -7.95
CA GLY A 127 -15.94 -2.93 -6.92
C GLY A 127 -14.64 -3.72 -6.80
N ALA A 128 -13.97 -3.99 -7.93
CA ALA A 128 -12.65 -4.63 -7.95
C ALA A 128 -11.57 -3.75 -7.28
N LEU A 129 -11.54 -2.45 -7.59
CA LEU A 129 -10.63 -1.49 -6.94
C LEU A 129 -10.94 -1.32 -5.45
N TRP A 130 -12.21 -1.26 -5.07
CA TRP A 130 -12.62 -1.23 -3.67
C TRP A 130 -12.19 -2.50 -2.93
N GLY A 131 -12.33 -3.66 -3.56
CA GLY A 131 -11.89 -4.94 -3.00
C GLY A 131 -10.39 -4.99 -2.72
N SER A 132 -9.55 -4.50 -3.65
CA SER A 132 -8.10 -4.42 -3.41
C SER A 132 -7.75 -3.37 -2.35
N TYR A 133 -8.48 -2.26 -2.28
CA TYR A 133 -8.35 -1.27 -1.21
C TYR A 133 -8.60 -1.86 0.19
N VAL A 134 -9.73 -2.54 0.38
CA VAL A 134 -10.07 -3.16 1.67
C VAL A 134 -9.00 -4.19 2.06
N HIS A 135 -8.56 -5.03 1.13
CA HIS A 135 -7.53 -6.03 1.41
C HIS A 135 -6.17 -5.41 1.78
N ALA A 136 -5.76 -4.34 1.09
CA ALA A 136 -4.55 -3.59 1.43
C ALA A 136 -4.64 -2.97 2.83
N GLN A 137 -5.80 -2.40 3.16
CA GLN A 137 -6.06 -1.82 4.48
C GLN A 137 -5.96 -2.88 5.59
N ASP A 138 -6.54 -4.07 5.40
CA ASP A 138 -6.45 -5.16 6.37
C ASP A 138 -5.01 -5.63 6.59
N ARG A 139 -4.24 -5.77 5.51
CA ARG A 139 -2.81 -6.13 5.58
C ARG A 139 -2.00 -5.08 6.33
N LEU A 140 -2.28 -3.79 6.10
CA LEU A 140 -1.61 -2.69 6.77
C LEU A 140 -1.91 -2.70 8.28
N TRP A 141 -3.18 -2.91 8.65
CA TRP A 141 -3.56 -3.03 10.07
C TRP A 141 -2.90 -4.22 10.76
N ALA A 142 -2.79 -5.36 10.06
CA ALA A 142 -2.09 -6.53 10.58
C ALA A 142 -0.59 -6.25 10.79
N ALA A 143 0.07 -5.59 9.83
CA ALA A 143 1.47 -5.17 9.92
C ALA A 143 1.72 -4.27 11.15
N LEU A 144 0.92 -3.21 11.29
CA LEU A 144 0.99 -2.26 12.40
C LEU A 144 0.75 -2.93 13.76
N SER A 145 -0.13 -3.94 13.80
CA SER A 145 -0.44 -4.69 15.02
C SER A 145 0.69 -5.63 15.44
N ARG A 146 1.46 -6.19 14.48
CA ARG A 146 2.65 -7.01 14.77
C ARG A 146 3.80 -6.19 15.34
N GLY A 147 3.99 -4.97 14.83
CA GLY A 147 5.02 -4.05 15.33
C GLY A 147 4.87 -3.71 16.83
N ARG A 148 3.66 -3.79 17.38
CA ARG A 148 3.39 -3.54 18.81
C ARG A 148 3.76 -4.68 19.75
N ARG A 149 4.06 -5.88 19.24
CA ARG A 149 4.34 -7.08 20.06
C ARG A 149 5.83 -7.39 20.22
N ARG A 150 6.72 -6.63 19.58
CA ARG A 150 8.18 -6.77 19.69
C ARG A 150 8.76 -5.71 20.62
#